data_AF-A0A5D0X0G0-F1
#
_entry.id   AF-A0A5D0X0G0-F1
#
_cell.length_a   1.000
_cell.length_b   1.000
_cell.length_c   1.000
_cell.angle_alpha   90.00
_cell.angle_beta   90.00
_cell.angle_gamma   90.00
#
_symmetry.space_group_name_H-M   'P 1'
#
loop_
_entity.id
_entity.type
_entity.pdbx_description
1 polymer ?
#
loop_
_entity_poly.entity_id
_entity_poly.type
_entity_poly.pdbx_seq_one_letter_code
_entity_poly.pdbx_strand_id
1 'polypeptide(L)'
;MGFLFEPYQDGHCCLCGVAAPLTGEHKVKASAIRAMFGSDKMVIGQFGGGQAYRNAQGPKAKALHHSAGLCADCNGARTQPADREFDRLHKLTLAHHAVESDPITVFEDERYAEGGAPYLNVFRYFAKLLCCQMGDVHGPRPVSVSAFATGELDHNRVFLQIDGDPNYRDWSAVSGEHAYAAHGGLAIIMDRKTERPSRIQREVAWRICTLR
;
A
#
# COMPACT_ATOMS: atom_id res chain seq x y z
N MET A 1 1.58 -30.75 -0.75
CA MET A 1 2.48 -29.73 -0.19
C MET A 1 2.29 -28.45 -1.00
N GLY A 2 1.33 -27.60 -0.61
CA GLY A 2 0.98 -26.40 -1.38
C GLY A 2 1.89 -25.25 -0.97
N PHE A 3 2.71 -24.76 -1.89
CA PHE A 3 3.66 -23.70 -1.63
C PHE A 3 2.93 -22.41 -1.19
N LEU A 4 3.17 -21.97 0.04
CA LEU A 4 2.70 -20.67 0.55
C LEU A 4 3.30 -19.50 -0.24
N PHE A 5 4.45 -19.74 -0.87
CA PHE A 5 5.29 -18.76 -1.53
C PHE A 5 5.96 -19.33 -2.79
N GLU A 6 6.10 -18.51 -3.82
CA GLU A 6 6.91 -18.81 -4.99
C GLU A 6 8.16 -17.92 -5.04
N PRO A 7 9.31 -18.43 -5.53
CA PRO A 7 10.52 -17.62 -5.64
C PRO A 7 10.31 -16.37 -6.50
N TYR A 8 10.95 -15.27 -6.11
CA TYR A 8 11.01 -14.08 -6.95
C TYR A 8 11.78 -14.38 -8.24
N GLN A 9 11.29 -13.87 -9.36
CA GLN A 9 11.95 -13.99 -10.66
C GLN A 9 11.90 -12.63 -11.36
N ASP A 10 13.08 -12.14 -11.76
CA ASP A 10 13.16 -10.92 -12.54
C ASP A 10 12.40 -11.06 -13.87
N GLY A 11 11.76 -9.97 -14.29
CA GLY A 11 10.94 -9.97 -15.51
C GLY A 11 9.58 -10.69 -15.37
N HIS A 12 9.23 -11.18 -14.18
CA HIS A 12 7.93 -11.81 -13.91
C HIS A 12 7.03 -10.88 -13.08
N CYS A 13 5.73 -10.96 -13.33
CA CYS A 13 4.73 -10.17 -12.62
C CYS A 13 4.67 -10.56 -11.13
N CYS A 14 4.76 -9.57 -10.23
CA CYS A 14 4.72 -9.82 -8.78
C CYS A 14 3.39 -10.40 -8.27
N LEU A 15 2.32 -10.33 -9.08
CA LEU A 15 1.03 -10.91 -8.72
C LEU A 15 0.77 -12.27 -9.33
N CYS A 16 0.92 -12.45 -10.65
CA CYS A 16 0.58 -13.71 -11.29
C CYS A 16 1.78 -14.62 -11.59
N GLY A 17 3.00 -14.12 -11.42
CA GLY A 17 4.22 -14.88 -11.72
C GLY A 17 4.46 -15.12 -13.22
N VAL A 18 3.69 -14.50 -14.11
CA VAL A 18 3.88 -14.66 -15.57
C VAL A 18 5.00 -13.75 -16.07
N ALA A 19 5.86 -14.29 -16.93
CA ALA A 19 6.83 -13.53 -17.72
C ALA A 19 6.09 -12.73 -18.82
N ALA A 20 6.07 -11.41 -18.68
CA ALA A 20 5.40 -10.50 -19.60
C ALA A 20 6.01 -9.10 -19.52
N PRO A 21 5.77 -8.22 -20.51
CA PRO A 21 6.11 -6.81 -20.37
C PRO A 21 5.51 -6.24 -19.07
N LEU A 22 6.39 -5.69 -18.22
CA LEU A 22 6.02 -5.19 -16.91
C LEU A 22 5.74 -3.68 -16.96
N THR A 23 4.81 -3.27 -16.12
CA THR A 23 4.41 -1.89 -15.86
C THR A 23 4.73 -1.55 -14.41
N GLY A 24 5.01 -0.29 -14.12
CA GLY A 24 5.29 0.18 -12.77
C GLY A 24 3.99 0.35 -11.97
N GLU A 25 3.98 -0.14 -10.73
CA GLU A 25 2.92 0.16 -9.77
C GLU A 25 3.36 1.27 -8.82
N HIS A 26 2.44 2.16 -8.44
CA HIS A 26 2.75 3.22 -7.49
C HIS A 26 2.78 2.67 -6.05
N LYS A 27 3.80 3.04 -5.27
CA LYS A 27 3.93 2.75 -3.83
C LYS A 27 2.85 3.44 -2.99
N VAL A 28 2.47 4.64 -3.43
CA VAL A 28 1.36 5.44 -2.92
C VAL A 28 0.57 5.92 -4.13
N LYS A 29 -0.74 5.71 -4.12
CA LYS A 29 -1.57 5.96 -5.31
C LYS A 29 -1.48 7.41 -5.78
N ALA A 30 -1.22 7.61 -7.07
CA ALA A 30 -1.09 8.95 -7.64
C ALA A 30 -2.37 9.81 -7.48
N SER A 31 -3.56 9.20 -7.44
CA SER A 31 -4.82 9.90 -7.16
C SER A 31 -4.88 10.43 -5.72
N ALA A 32 -4.44 9.63 -4.74
CA ALA A 32 -4.36 10.06 -3.34
C ALA A 32 -3.35 11.20 -3.17
N ILE A 33 -2.17 11.08 -3.79
CA ILE A 33 -1.18 12.16 -3.79
C ILE A 33 -1.75 13.45 -4.38
N ARG A 34 -2.45 13.38 -5.52
CA ARG A 34 -3.11 14.55 -6.13
C ARG A 34 -4.19 15.15 -5.26
N ALA A 35 -5.00 14.32 -4.61
CA ALA A 35 -6.07 14.78 -3.74
C ALA A 35 -5.53 15.59 -2.55
N MET A 36 -4.33 15.25 -2.08
CA MET A 36 -3.74 15.84 -0.87
C MET A 36 -2.77 16.98 -1.17
N PHE A 37 -2.04 16.92 -2.29
CA PHE A 37 -0.94 17.85 -2.60
C PHE A 37 -1.07 18.52 -3.98
N GLY A 38 -2.15 18.28 -4.70
CA GLY A 38 -2.32 18.81 -6.05
C GLY A 38 -1.22 18.37 -7.01
N SER A 39 -0.64 19.34 -7.73
CA SER A 39 0.48 19.14 -8.66
C SER A 39 1.83 19.60 -8.09
N ASP A 40 1.88 19.93 -6.80
CA ASP A 40 3.04 20.59 -6.20
C ASP A 40 4.20 19.62 -5.98
N LYS A 41 5.40 20.19 -5.82
CA LYS A 41 6.61 19.44 -5.44
C LYS A 41 6.45 18.95 -4.01
N MET A 42 6.89 17.72 -3.75
CA MET A 42 6.79 17.09 -2.42
C MET A 42 8.08 16.36 -2.06
N VAL A 43 8.28 16.15 -0.76
CA VAL A 43 9.40 15.37 -0.25
C VAL A 43 8.96 13.93 -0.05
N ILE A 44 9.77 13.00 -0.57
CA ILE A 44 9.60 11.55 -0.42
C ILE A 44 10.81 11.02 0.35
N GLY A 45 10.58 10.23 1.39
CA GLY A 45 11.66 9.57 2.13
C GLY A 45 11.12 8.70 3.27
N GLN A 46 11.98 7.84 3.79
CA GLN A 46 11.77 7.22 5.09
C GLN A 46 12.32 8.17 6.16
N PHE A 47 11.45 8.60 7.07
CA PHE A 47 11.85 9.44 8.19
C PHE A 47 12.39 8.52 9.30
N GLY A 48 13.61 8.80 9.77
CA GLY A 48 14.25 8.04 10.85
C GLY A 48 15.17 6.88 10.44
N GLY A 49 15.34 6.60 9.14
CA GLY A 49 16.08 5.42 8.67
C GLY A 49 17.15 5.70 7.64
N GLY A 50 18.19 6.49 7.96
CA GLY A 50 19.49 6.58 7.24
C GLY A 50 19.49 6.92 5.72
N GLN A 51 18.36 6.91 5.03
CA GLN A 51 18.22 7.18 3.61
C GLN A 51 17.98 8.67 3.38
N ALA A 52 18.64 9.20 2.35
CA ALA A 52 18.50 10.59 1.95
C ALA A 52 17.10 10.87 1.38
N TYR A 53 16.52 11.98 1.83
CA TYR A 53 15.28 12.55 1.28
C TYR A 53 15.41 12.79 -0.23
N ARG A 54 14.31 12.60 -0.96
CA ARG A 54 14.25 12.84 -2.39
C ARG A 54 13.08 13.76 -2.71
N ASN A 55 13.32 14.76 -3.56
CA ASN A 55 12.27 15.59 -4.09
C ASN A 55 11.52 14.84 -5.21
N ALA A 56 10.21 14.71 -5.09
CA ALA A 56 9.34 14.35 -6.20
C ALA A 56 8.95 15.61 -6.98
N GLN A 57 9.10 15.54 -8.31
CA GLN A 57 8.61 16.57 -9.23
C GLN A 57 7.09 16.47 -9.46
N GLY A 58 6.40 15.53 -8.80
CA GLY A 58 4.95 15.41 -8.83
C GLY A 58 4.45 13.96 -8.65
N PRO A 59 3.13 13.74 -8.73
CA PRO A 59 2.48 12.47 -8.38
C PRO A 59 2.83 11.26 -9.26
N LYS A 60 3.48 11.49 -10.41
CA LYS A 60 3.91 10.43 -11.35
C LYS A 60 5.43 10.16 -11.28
N ALA A 61 6.13 10.72 -10.29
CA ALA A 61 7.58 10.55 -10.20
C ALA A 61 7.95 9.06 -10.09
N LYS A 62 9.03 8.65 -10.77
CA LYS A 62 9.52 7.25 -10.72
C LYS A 62 9.88 6.82 -9.29
N ALA A 63 10.29 7.76 -8.43
CA ALA A 63 10.55 7.51 -7.02
C ALA A 63 9.32 7.02 -6.23
N LEU A 64 8.11 7.29 -6.73
CA LEU A 64 6.84 6.82 -6.16
C LEU A 64 6.39 5.47 -6.72
N HIS A 65 7.19 4.83 -7.58
CA HIS A 65 6.87 3.53 -8.13
C HIS A 65 7.70 2.43 -7.45
N HIS A 66 7.09 1.27 -7.29
CA HIS A 66 7.80 0.04 -6.99
C HIS A 66 8.83 -0.23 -8.11
N SER A 67 10.00 -0.72 -7.73
CA SER A 67 11.00 -1.22 -8.69
C SER A 67 10.55 -2.53 -9.32
N ALA A 68 9.80 -3.34 -8.57
CA ALA A 68 9.17 -4.53 -9.08
C ALA A 68 7.91 -4.20 -9.90
N GLY A 69 7.66 -5.00 -10.93
CA GLY A 69 6.65 -4.70 -11.95
C GLY A 69 5.48 -5.66 -11.99
N LEU A 70 4.38 -5.19 -12.59
CA LEU A 70 3.17 -5.97 -12.83
C LEU A 70 2.89 -6.08 -14.33
N CYS A 71 2.42 -7.23 -14.80
CA CYS A 71 1.90 -7.32 -16.16
C CYS A 71 0.66 -6.42 -16.34
N ALA A 72 0.36 -6.03 -17.58
CA ALA A 72 -0.73 -5.10 -17.88
C ALA A 72 -2.12 -5.59 -17.40
N ASP A 73 -2.36 -6.89 -17.42
CA ASP A 73 -3.62 -7.48 -16.97
C ASP A 73 -3.78 -7.39 -15.44
N CYS A 74 -2.72 -7.74 -14.69
CA CYS A 74 -2.69 -7.59 -13.24
C CYS A 74 -2.75 -6.13 -12.81
N ASN A 75 -2.03 -5.23 -13.47
CA ASN A 75 -2.05 -3.80 -13.15
C ASN A 75 -3.29 -3.06 -13.69
N GLY A 76 -4.12 -3.76 -14.46
CA GLY A 76 -5.31 -3.23 -15.10
C GLY A 76 -6.53 -4.00 -14.66
N ALA A 77 -7.07 -4.83 -15.54
CA ALA A 77 -8.38 -5.46 -15.38
C ALA A 77 -8.55 -6.21 -14.05
N ARG A 78 -7.54 -6.99 -13.62
CA ARG A 78 -7.65 -7.84 -12.42
C ARG A 78 -7.70 -7.07 -11.10
N THR A 79 -6.99 -5.94 -11.01
CA THR A 79 -6.94 -5.14 -9.76
C THR A 79 -7.71 -3.83 -9.85
N GLN A 80 -8.24 -3.45 -11.01
CA GLN A 80 -9.03 -2.23 -11.21
C GLN A 80 -10.22 -2.08 -10.24
N PRO A 81 -11.00 -3.13 -9.91
CA PRO A 81 -12.06 -3.01 -8.91
C PRO A 81 -11.52 -2.59 -7.53
N ALA A 82 -10.40 -3.18 -7.11
CA ALA A 82 -9.72 -2.87 -5.86
C ALA A 82 -9.15 -1.44 -5.86
N ASP A 83 -8.49 -1.04 -6.96
CA ASP A 83 -7.98 0.32 -7.13
C ASP A 83 -9.12 1.34 -7.01
N ARG A 84 -10.23 1.15 -7.72
CA ARG A 84 -11.38 2.06 -7.66
C ARG A 84 -11.98 2.13 -6.25
N GLU A 85 -11.99 1.02 -5.53
CA GLU A 85 -12.54 0.99 -4.19
C GLU A 85 -11.65 1.72 -3.18
N PHE A 86 -10.33 1.57 -3.29
CA PHE A 86 -9.41 2.38 -2.51
C PHE A 86 -9.59 3.90 -2.76
N ASP A 87 -9.83 4.33 -4.00
CA ASP A 87 -10.10 5.75 -4.28
C ASP A 87 -11.37 6.26 -3.57
N ARG A 88 -12.38 5.39 -3.41
CA ARG A 88 -13.61 5.73 -2.67
C ARG A 88 -13.36 5.78 -1.18
N LEU A 89 -12.74 4.74 -0.63
CA LEU A 89 -12.36 4.67 0.78
C LEU A 89 -11.54 5.90 1.16
N HIS A 90 -10.49 6.22 0.40
CA HIS A 90 -9.64 7.37 0.65
C HIS A 90 -10.42 8.69 0.70
N LYS A 91 -11.37 8.90 -0.23
CA LYS A 91 -12.23 10.10 -0.21
C LYS A 91 -13.12 10.15 1.02
N LEU A 92 -13.71 9.02 1.42
CA LEU A 92 -14.53 8.95 2.63
C LEU A 92 -13.68 9.21 3.88
N THR A 93 -12.50 8.60 3.98
CA THR A 93 -11.58 8.84 5.09
C THR A 93 -11.16 10.31 5.17
N LEU A 94 -10.91 10.98 4.04
CA LEU A 94 -10.66 12.43 4.02
C LEU A 94 -11.87 13.24 4.52
N ALA A 95 -13.09 12.83 4.18
CA ALA A 95 -14.31 13.50 4.65
C ALA A 95 -14.54 13.32 6.16
N HIS A 96 -14.33 12.11 6.70
CA HIS A 96 -14.39 11.85 8.15
C HIS A 96 -13.33 12.65 8.90
N HIS A 97 -12.11 12.69 8.37
CA HIS A 97 -11.05 13.49 8.94
C HIS A 97 -11.40 14.99 8.97
N ALA A 98 -12.05 15.52 7.92
CA ALA A 98 -12.44 16.93 7.87
C ALA A 98 -13.44 17.35 8.96
N VAL A 99 -14.11 16.38 9.60
CA VAL A 99 -15.01 16.59 10.75
C VAL A 99 -14.43 16.06 12.07
N GLU A 100 -13.10 15.88 12.13
CA GLU A 100 -12.36 15.39 13.31
C GLU A 100 -12.83 14.02 13.83
N SER A 101 -13.40 13.20 12.95
CA SER A 101 -13.78 11.82 13.25
C SER A 101 -12.58 10.88 13.09
N ASP A 102 -12.55 9.82 13.91
CA ASP A 102 -11.53 8.77 13.80
C ASP A 102 -11.60 8.13 12.39
N PRO A 103 -10.51 8.16 11.60
CA PRO A 103 -10.44 7.57 10.26
C PRO A 103 -10.91 6.12 10.16
N ILE A 104 -10.81 5.32 11.23
CA ILE A 104 -11.21 3.91 11.21
C ILE A 104 -12.74 3.74 11.13
N THR A 105 -13.50 4.75 11.55
CA THR A 105 -14.98 4.75 11.48
C THR A 105 -15.51 4.72 10.05
N VAL A 106 -14.65 4.92 9.03
CA VAL A 106 -15.02 4.73 7.63
C VAL A 106 -15.57 3.32 7.35
N PHE A 107 -15.17 2.32 8.13
CA PHE A 107 -15.67 0.95 8.02
C PHE A 107 -17.04 0.72 8.68
N GLU A 108 -17.60 1.73 9.35
CA GLU A 108 -18.99 1.70 9.86
C GLU A 108 -20.02 2.01 8.77
N ASP A 109 -19.58 2.54 7.61
CA ASP A 109 -20.44 2.70 6.43
C ASP A 109 -20.95 1.33 5.94
N GLU A 110 -22.25 1.21 5.70
CA GLU A 110 -22.92 -0.02 5.25
C GLU A 110 -22.26 -0.64 4.01
N ARG A 111 -21.66 0.18 3.15
CA ARG A 111 -20.90 -0.25 1.98
C ARG A 111 -19.77 -1.22 2.34
N TYR A 112 -19.14 -1.02 3.49
CA TYR A 112 -18.00 -1.81 3.96
C TYR A 112 -18.40 -2.86 5.00
N ALA A 113 -19.65 -3.30 4.98
CA ALA A 113 -20.06 -4.51 5.71
C ALA A 113 -19.09 -5.67 5.43
N GLU A 114 -18.64 -6.32 6.52
CA GLU A 114 -17.61 -7.35 6.47
C GLU A 114 -17.97 -8.48 5.50
N GLY A 115 -17.01 -8.87 4.66
CA GLY A 115 -17.21 -9.89 3.62
C GLY A 115 -17.91 -9.39 2.35
N GLY A 116 -18.45 -8.16 2.34
CA GLY A 116 -19.01 -7.55 1.14
C GLY A 116 -17.95 -7.29 0.05
N ALA A 117 -18.36 -7.25 -1.21
CA ALA A 117 -17.43 -7.01 -2.32
C ALA A 117 -16.64 -5.68 -2.19
N PRO A 118 -17.23 -4.54 -1.79
CA PRO A 118 -16.47 -3.31 -1.54
C PRO A 118 -15.46 -3.48 -0.40
N TYR A 119 -15.88 -4.09 0.71
CA TYR A 119 -14.98 -4.42 1.83
C TYR A 119 -13.78 -5.23 1.33
N LEU A 120 -14.00 -6.38 0.66
CA LEU A 120 -12.91 -7.22 0.16
C LEU A 120 -11.99 -6.47 -0.81
N ASN A 121 -12.56 -5.64 -1.70
CA ASN A 121 -11.80 -4.87 -2.67
C ASN A 121 -10.85 -3.85 -2.03
N VAL A 122 -11.19 -3.30 -0.86
CA VAL A 122 -10.24 -2.50 -0.06
C VAL A 122 -9.02 -3.34 0.30
N PHE A 123 -9.21 -4.53 0.89
CA PHE A 123 -8.09 -5.37 1.30
C PHE A 123 -7.31 -5.94 0.12
N ARG A 124 -7.95 -6.18 -1.03
CA ARG A 124 -7.28 -6.58 -2.27
C ARG A 124 -6.31 -5.53 -2.77
N TYR A 125 -6.65 -4.25 -2.62
CA TYR A 125 -5.73 -3.15 -2.94
C TYR A 125 -4.48 -3.21 -2.07
N PHE A 126 -4.64 -3.39 -0.75
CA PHE A 126 -3.49 -3.54 0.15
C PHE A 126 -2.69 -4.82 -0.12
N ALA A 127 -3.34 -5.92 -0.49
CA ALA A 127 -2.68 -7.16 -0.92
C ALA A 127 -1.82 -6.93 -2.17
N LYS A 128 -2.33 -6.20 -3.18
CA LYS A 128 -1.57 -5.78 -4.38
C LYS A 128 -0.29 -5.07 -3.99
N LEU A 129 -0.40 -4.05 -3.13
CA LEU A 129 0.77 -3.28 -2.70
C LEU A 129 1.76 -4.11 -1.88
N LEU A 130 1.27 -5.02 -1.02
CA LEU A 130 2.13 -5.92 -0.25
C LEU A 130 2.96 -6.82 -1.17
N CYS A 131 2.34 -7.40 -2.21
CA CYS A 131 3.07 -8.20 -3.20
C CYS A 131 4.12 -7.39 -3.99
N CYS A 132 3.81 -6.13 -4.35
CA CYS A 132 4.78 -5.25 -5.02
C CYS A 132 5.94 -4.90 -4.09
N GLN A 133 5.66 -4.63 -2.80
CA GLN A 133 6.68 -4.38 -1.78
C GLN A 133 7.59 -5.59 -1.56
N MET A 134 7.04 -6.81 -1.56
CA MET A 134 7.83 -8.05 -1.51
C MET A 134 8.74 -8.14 -2.74
N GLY A 135 8.22 -7.81 -3.92
CA GLY A 135 9.02 -7.76 -5.14
C GLY A 135 10.17 -6.74 -5.07
N ASP A 136 9.95 -5.56 -4.48
CA ASP A 136 11.00 -4.52 -4.36
C ASP A 136 12.23 -4.98 -3.58
N VAL A 137 12.06 -5.95 -2.67
CA VAL A 137 13.15 -6.55 -1.89
C VAL A 137 13.58 -7.91 -2.42
N HIS A 138 13.14 -8.28 -3.64
CA HIS A 138 13.35 -9.59 -4.27
C HIS A 138 12.88 -10.76 -3.39
N GLY A 139 11.87 -10.50 -2.54
CA GLY A 139 11.26 -11.49 -1.66
C GLY A 139 10.27 -12.38 -2.42
N PRO A 140 9.98 -13.59 -1.91
CA PRO A 140 9.14 -14.54 -2.61
C PRO A 140 7.69 -14.06 -2.69
N ARG A 141 7.00 -14.40 -3.79
CA ARG A 141 5.60 -14.08 -4.04
C ARG A 141 4.68 -14.89 -3.13
N PRO A 142 3.89 -14.28 -2.23
CA PRO A 142 2.91 -15.00 -1.41
C PRO A 142 1.71 -15.43 -2.27
N VAL A 143 1.64 -16.71 -2.66
CA VAL A 143 0.67 -17.23 -3.64
C VAL A 143 -0.77 -16.89 -3.24
N SER A 144 -1.15 -17.20 -1.99
CA SER A 144 -2.51 -16.94 -1.49
C SER A 144 -2.88 -15.45 -1.42
N VAL A 145 -1.93 -14.59 -1.05
CA VAL A 145 -2.17 -13.14 -0.98
C VAL A 145 -2.28 -12.57 -2.39
N SER A 146 -1.46 -13.05 -3.33
CA SER A 146 -1.52 -12.64 -4.74
C SER A 146 -2.80 -13.09 -5.44
N ALA A 147 -3.28 -14.29 -5.12
CA ALA A 147 -4.56 -14.81 -5.60
C ALA A 147 -5.74 -14.01 -5.01
N PHE A 148 -5.68 -13.65 -3.73
CA PHE A 148 -6.64 -12.74 -3.11
C PHE A 148 -6.63 -11.36 -3.80
N ALA A 149 -5.46 -10.74 -3.96
CA ALA A 149 -5.29 -9.42 -4.58
C ALA A 149 -5.91 -9.33 -5.98
N THR A 150 -5.87 -10.43 -6.71
CA THR A 150 -6.37 -10.51 -8.09
C THR A 150 -7.80 -11.05 -8.21
N GLY A 151 -8.47 -11.32 -7.09
CA GLY A 151 -9.85 -11.81 -7.05
C GLY A 151 -10.02 -13.31 -7.34
N GLU A 152 -8.94 -14.08 -7.43
CA GLU A 152 -9.01 -15.55 -7.55
C GLU A 152 -9.41 -16.22 -6.21
N LEU A 153 -9.19 -15.52 -5.09
CA LEU A 153 -9.65 -15.93 -3.77
C LEU A 153 -10.44 -14.79 -3.10
N ASP A 154 -11.42 -15.17 -2.28
CA ASP A 154 -12.21 -14.23 -1.46
C ASP A 154 -11.75 -14.19 0.01
N HIS A 155 -10.85 -15.08 0.41
CA HIS A 155 -10.38 -15.14 1.79
C HIS A 155 -9.32 -14.06 2.06
N ASN A 156 -9.71 -13.02 2.80
CA ASN A 156 -8.82 -11.95 3.22
C ASN A 156 -7.71 -12.47 4.15
N ARG A 157 -6.45 -12.23 3.78
CA ARG A 157 -5.26 -12.53 4.59
C ARG A 157 -4.45 -11.28 4.96
N VAL A 158 -5.04 -10.11 4.72
CA VAL A 158 -4.44 -8.80 5.00
C VAL A 158 -5.12 -8.21 6.22
N PHE A 159 -4.31 -7.88 7.22
CA PHE A 159 -4.74 -7.09 8.37
C PHE A 159 -4.36 -5.63 8.12
N LEU A 160 -5.32 -4.73 8.23
CA LEU A 160 -5.11 -3.29 8.05
C LEU A 160 -5.26 -2.60 9.41
N GLN A 161 -4.28 -1.77 9.73
CA GLN A 161 -4.35 -0.82 10.84
C GLN A 161 -4.14 0.58 10.26
N ILE A 162 -5.00 1.52 10.63
CA ILE A 162 -4.91 2.93 10.24
C ILE A 162 -4.66 3.70 11.54
N ASP A 163 -3.55 4.42 11.60
CA ASP A 163 -3.15 5.20 12.78
C ASP A 163 -2.34 6.42 12.30
N GLY A 164 -2.10 7.39 13.19
CA GLY A 164 -1.21 8.52 12.91
C GLY A 164 0.25 8.05 12.73
N ASP A 165 1.02 8.72 11.87
CA ASP A 165 2.46 8.43 11.68
C ASP A 165 3.29 9.10 12.80
N PRO A 166 3.84 8.35 13.77
CA PRO A 166 4.65 8.91 14.84
C PRO A 166 5.96 9.50 14.32
N ASN A 167 6.54 8.94 13.25
CA ASN A 167 7.80 9.45 12.69
C ASN A 167 7.63 10.83 12.08
N TYR A 168 6.49 11.08 11.42
CA TYR A 168 6.17 12.41 10.91
C TYR A 168 5.83 13.38 12.05
N ARG A 169 5.11 12.95 13.08
CA ARG A 169 4.82 13.80 14.25
C ARG A 169 6.12 14.34 14.85
N ASP A 170 7.09 13.47 15.07
CA ASP A 170 8.37 13.84 15.68
C ASP A 170 9.22 14.70 14.74
N TRP A 171 9.19 14.45 13.42
CA TRP A 171 9.93 15.23 12.44
C TRP A 171 9.33 16.63 12.20
N SER A 172 8.01 16.75 12.12
CA SER A 172 7.33 18.02 11.89
C SER A 172 7.52 19.00 13.05
N ALA A 173 7.64 18.48 14.29
CA ALA A 173 8.02 19.27 15.47
C ALA A 173 9.38 19.97 15.32
N VAL A 174 10.31 19.42 14.51
CA VAL A 174 11.66 19.95 14.34
C VAL A 174 11.83 20.76 13.05
N SER A 175 11.09 20.41 12.00
CA SER A 175 11.32 20.91 10.63
C SER A 175 10.20 21.79 10.08
N GLY A 176 9.10 21.93 10.82
CA GLY A 176 7.88 22.59 10.34
C GLY A 176 6.99 21.67 9.50
N GLU A 177 5.85 22.20 9.07
CA GLU A 177 4.86 21.43 8.31
C GLU A 177 5.19 21.39 6.82
N HIS A 178 5.17 20.19 6.22
CA HIS A 178 5.45 20.00 4.79
C HIS A 178 4.56 18.92 4.18
N ALA A 179 4.39 18.98 2.85
CA ALA A 179 3.76 17.91 2.09
C ALA A 179 4.63 16.64 2.13
N TYR A 180 4.07 15.55 2.66
CA TYR A 180 4.79 14.31 2.96
C TYR A 180 4.02 13.06 2.54
N ALA A 181 4.72 12.13 1.89
CA ALA A 181 4.27 10.76 1.70
C ALA A 181 5.44 9.80 1.92
N ALA A 182 5.24 8.81 2.80
CA ALA A 182 6.15 7.69 2.96
C ALA A 182 5.47 6.35 2.67
N HIS A 183 6.34 5.38 2.45
CA HIS A 183 6.01 3.99 2.68
C HIS A 183 6.96 3.48 3.77
N GLY A 184 6.42 2.82 4.79
CA GLY A 184 7.20 2.17 5.80
C GLY A 184 7.92 0.94 5.25
N GLY A 185 8.83 0.39 6.05
CA GLY A 185 9.56 -0.83 5.73
C GLY A 185 8.67 -2.08 5.71
N LEU A 186 9.28 -3.20 5.35
CA LEU A 186 8.69 -4.52 5.47
C LEU A 186 9.24 -5.19 6.74
N ALA A 187 8.37 -5.55 7.68
CA ALA A 187 8.73 -6.34 8.85
C ALA A 187 8.19 -7.76 8.69
N ILE A 188 9.07 -8.76 8.84
CA ILE A 188 8.66 -10.16 8.95
C ILE A 188 8.69 -10.50 10.42
N ILE A 189 7.51 -10.75 10.99
CA ILE A 189 7.38 -11.23 12.36
C ILE A 189 7.52 -12.74 12.33
N MET A 190 8.48 -13.23 13.10
CA MET A 190 8.77 -14.66 13.24
C MET A 190 8.01 -15.20 14.45
N ASP A 191 7.38 -16.37 14.30
CA ASP A 191 6.88 -17.11 15.46
C ASP A 191 8.08 -17.63 16.27
N ARG A 192 8.14 -17.24 17.55
CA ARG A 192 9.29 -17.52 18.42
C ARG A 192 9.47 -19.00 18.74
N LYS A 193 8.43 -19.84 18.59
CA LYS A 193 8.49 -21.27 18.90
C LYS A 193 8.89 -22.12 17.70
N THR A 194 8.41 -21.73 16.52
CA THR A 194 8.57 -22.48 15.27
C THR A 194 9.67 -21.92 14.38
N GLU A 195 10.16 -20.70 14.68
CA GLU A 195 11.12 -19.95 13.87
C GLU A 195 10.67 -19.78 12.41
N ARG A 196 9.35 -19.81 12.18
CA ARG A 196 8.74 -19.60 10.87
C ARG A 196 8.16 -18.19 10.78
N PRO A 197 8.15 -17.56 9.60
CA PRO A 197 7.40 -16.33 9.38
C PRO A 197 5.93 -16.53 9.75
N SER A 198 5.44 -15.76 10.71
CA SER A 198 4.06 -15.84 11.18
C SER A 198 3.20 -14.69 10.67
N ARG A 199 3.81 -13.52 10.44
CA ARG A 199 3.14 -12.35 9.88
C ARG A 199 4.12 -11.53 9.06
N ILE A 200 3.65 -10.98 7.94
CA ILE A 200 4.35 -9.92 7.22
C ILE A 200 3.59 -8.62 7.49
N GLN A 201 4.25 -7.65 8.08
CA GLN A 201 3.73 -6.33 8.38
C GLN A 201 4.36 -5.31 7.42
N ARG A 202 3.50 -4.48 6.85
CA ARG A 202 3.91 -3.31 6.07
C ARG A 202 3.29 -2.10 6.72
N GLU A 203 4.11 -1.12 7.04
CA GLU A 203 3.64 0.21 7.41
C GLU A 203 3.51 1.03 6.13
N VAL A 204 2.42 1.75 5.99
CA VAL A 204 2.31 2.76 4.95
C VAL A 204 1.76 4.02 5.56
N ALA A 205 2.58 5.05 5.57
CA ALA A 205 2.26 6.34 6.14
C ALA A 205 2.16 7.36 5.00
N TRP A 206 0.96 7.56 4.49
CA TRP A 206 0.64 8.77 3.74
C TRP A 206 -0.09 9.71 4.69
N ARG A 207 0.22 11.01 4.64
CA ARG A 207 -0.63 12.02 5.27
C ARG A 207 -2.09 11.76 4.86
N ILE A 208 -2.92 11.22 5.73
CA ILE A 208 -4.12 11.94 6.12
C ILE A 208 -3.64 12.84 7.25
N CYS A 209 -2.97 13.94 6.91
CA CYS A 209 -2.93 15.07 7.82
C CYS A 209 -3.39 16.27 7.00
N THR A 210 -4.55 16.77 7.36
CA THR A 210 -4.63 18.18 7.71
C THR A 210 -4.51 18.18 9.24
N LEU A 211 -3.43 18.68 9.83
CA LEU A 211 -3.47 20.06 10.32
C LEU A 211 -4.68 20.33 11.22
N ARG A 212 -4.78 19.62 12.34
CA ARG A 212 -4.75 20.17 13.71
C ARG A 212 -4.53 19.06 14.72
#